data_AF-A0A931X5V2-F1
#
_entry.id   AF-A0A931X5V2-F1
#
_cell.length_a   1.000
_cell.length_b   1.000
_cell.length_c   1.000
_cell.angle_alpha   90.00
_cell.angle_beta   90.00
_cell.angle_gamma   90.00
#
_symmetry.space_group_name_H-M   'P 1'
#
loop_
_entity.id
_entity.type
_entity.pdbx_description
1 polymer ?
#
loop_
_entity_poly.entity_id
_entity_poly.type
_entity_poly.pdbx_seq_one_letter_code
_entity_poly.pdbx_strand_id
1 'polypeptide(L)' 'MIAPEPTGHPVGGSYSAASTRPELKLRPSAMLPASVRLEDGRIGCSSCHDLMSPLPARLAMSNHGSALCFACHEM' A
#
# COMPACT_ATOMS: atom_id res chain seq x y z
N MET A 1 6.64 15.65 -21.20
CA MET A 1 7.67 14.64 -20.91
C MET A 1 7.22 13.89 -19.68
N ILE A 2 6.59 12.72 -19.84
CA ILE A 2 6.11 11.90 -18.72
C ILE A 2 7.33 11.09 -18.28
N ALA A 3 7.83 11.33 -17.06
CA ALA A 3 8.90 10.51 -16.51
C ALA A 3 8.44 9.05 -16.48
N PRO A 4 9.31 8.06 -16.78
CA PRO A 4 8.96 6.66 -16.59
C PRO A 4 8.56 6.47 -15.11
N GLU A 5 7.41 5.85 -14.85
CA GLU A 5 7.07 5.45 -13.49
C GLU A 5 8.24 4.62 -12.93
N PRO A 6 8.67 4.86 -11.68
CA PRO A 6 9.73 4.05 -11.10
C PRO A 6 9.24 2.60 -11.08
N THR A 7 9.98 1.73 -11.77
CA THR A 7 9.83 0.28 -11.69
C THR A 7 9.75 -0.12 -10.21
N GLY A 8 8.55 -0.41 -9.70
CA GLY A 8 8.35 -0.78 -8.30
C GLY A 8 7.24 -0.06 -7.52
N HIS A 9 6.49 0.90 -8.10
CA HIS A 9 5.34 1.49 -7.41
C HIS A 9 4.05 0.70 -7.72
N PRO A 10 3.42 0.00 -6.75
CA PRO A 10 2.35 -0.96 -7.01
C PRO A 10 0.97 -0.34 -7.24
N VAL A 11 0.91 0.98 -7.47
CA VAL A 11 -0.35 1.69 -7.72
C VAL A 11 -1.02 1.14 -8.97
N GLY A 12 -2.33 0.95 -8.89
CA GLY A 12 -3.10 0.32 -9.96
C GLY A 12 -3.08 -1.21 -9.92
N GLY A 13 -2.41 -1.86 -8.96
CA GLY A 13 -2.56 -3.29 -8.70
C GLY A 13 -3.90 -3.61 -8.02
N SER A 14 -4.56 -4.72 -8.40
CA SER A 14 -5.71 -5.22 -7.65
C SER A 14 -5.22 -5.94 -6.39
N TYR A 15 -5.55 -5.40 -5.22
CA TYR A 15 -5.16 -6.02 -3.95
C TYR A 15 -5.94 -7.32 -3.73
N SER A 16 -7.22 -7.34 -4.09
CA SER A 16 -8.05 -8.54 -3.99
C SER A 16 -7.55 -9.68 -4.87
N ALA A 17 -7.17 -9.41 -6.13
CA ALA A 17 -6.57 -10.44 -6.99
C ALA A 17 -5.16 -10.83 -6.53
N ALA A 18 -4.40 -9.90 -5.95
CA ALA A 18 -3.09 -10.21 -5.39
C ALA A 18 -3.21 -11.07 -4.11
N SER A 19 -4.24 -10.88 -3.28
CA SER A 19 -4.37 -11.63 -2.02
C SER A 19 -4.71 -13.10 -2.23
N THR A 20 -5.17 -13.49 -3.43
CA THR A 20 -5.34 -14.91 -3.77
C THR A 20 -4.03 -15.59 -4.17
N ARG A 21 -2.93 -14.84 -4.26
CA ARG A 21 -1.60 -15.33 -4.64
C ARG A 21 -0.79 -15.64 -3.38
N PRO A 22 -0.64 -16.91 -2.99
CA PRO A 22 0.02 -17.27 -1.74
C PRO A 22 1.49 -16.85 -1.69
N GLU A 23 2.15 -16.72 -2.85
CA GLU A 23 3.55 -16.28 -2.93
C GLU A 23 3.77 -14.84 -2.46
N LEU A 24 2.73 -14.00 -2.49
CA LEU A 24 2.82 -12.60 -2.04
C LEU A 24 2.59 -12.45 -0.54
N LYS A 25 2.11 -13.50 0.15
CA LYS A 25 1.80 -13.51 1.58
C LYS A 25 1.09 -12.23 2.04
N LEU A 26 0.00 -11.88 1.37
CA LEU A 26 -0.75 -10.68 1.71
C LEU A 26 -1.73 -10.95 2.83
N ARG A 27 -1.82 -10.01 3.77
CA ARG A 27 -2.87 -10.00 4.79
C ARG A 27 -4.23 -9.83 4.11
N PRO A 28 -5.32 -10.36 4.71
CA PRO A 28 -6.66 -10.03 4.28
C PRO A 28 -6.88 -8.52 4.32
N SER A 29 -7.59 -7.97 3.34
CA SER A 29 -7.86 -6.51 3.27
C SER A 29 -8.55 -5.97 4.54
N ALA A 30 -9.38 -6.80 5.18
CA ALA A 30 -10.05 -6.48 6.45
C ALA A 30 -9.09 -6.34 7.65
N MET A 31 -7.86 -6.83 7.53
CA MET A 31 -6.81 -6.72 8.56
C MET A 31 -5.83 -5.58 8.30
N LEU A 32 -6.00 -4.83 7.21
CA LEU A 32 -5.19 -3.65 6.94
C LEU A 32 -5.50 -2.56 7.98
N PRO A 33 -4.49 -1.80 8.43
CA PRO A 33 -4.73 -0.68 9.31
C PRO A 33 -5.58 0.38 8.60
N ALA A 34 -6.43 1.09 9.36
CA ALA A 34 -7.36 2.09 8.80
C ALA A 34 -6.67 3.24 8.04
N SER A 35 -5.38 3.45 8.28
CA SER A 35 -4.54 4.37 7.53
C SER A 35 -4.30 3.93 6.08
N VAL A 36 -4.22 2.62 5.82
CA VAL A 36 -4.00 2.07 4.47
C VAL A 36 -5.36 1.89 3.80
N ARG A 37 -5.68 2.79 2.87
CA ARG A 37 -6.95 2.78 2.15
C ARG A 37 -6.80 2.12 0.79
N LEU A 38 -7.64 1.12 0.50
CA LEU A 38 -7.76 0.56 -0.85
C LEU A 38 -8.88 1.30 -1.61
N GLU A 39 -8.65 1.60 -2.88
CA GLU A 39 -9.64 2.26 -3.74
C GLU A 39 -10.32 1.18 -4.59
N ASP A 40 -11.57 0.88 -4.26
CA ASP A 40 -12.34 -0.23 -4.87
C ASP A 40 -11.59 -1.57 -4.84
N GLY A 41 -10.89 -1.86 -3.74
CA GLY A 41 -10.09 -3.08 -3.56
C GLY A 41 -8.78 -3.09 -4.35
N ARG A 42 -8.35 -1.93 -4.86
CA ARG A 42 -7.10 -1.74 -5.60
C ARG A 42 -6.15 -0.85 -4.81
N ILE A 43 -4.85 -0.99 -5.08
CA ILE A 43 -3.82 -0.14 -4.49
C ILE A 43 -3.86 1.21 -5.20
N GLY A 44 -4.11 2.27 -4.44
CA GLY A 44 -4.10 3.66 -4.90
C GLY A 44 -3.01 4.47 -4.21
N CYS A 45 -2.87 5.73 -4.60
CA CYS A 45 -1.95 6.66 -3.94
C CYS A 45 -2.28 6.79 -2.44
N SER A 46 -3.58 6.77 -2.12
CA SER A 46 -4.14 6.84 -0.76
C SER A 46 -3.87 5.59 0.10
N SER A 47 -3.39 4.50 -0.50
CA SER A 47 -2.98 3.30 0.23
C SER A 47 -1.69 3.53 1.01
N CYS A 48 -0.79 4.37 0.47
CA CYS A 48 0.50 4.66 1.07
C CYS A 48 0.59 6.09 1.61
N HIS A 49 -0.18 7.01 1.05
CA HIS A 49 -0.14 8.44 1.36
C HIS A 49 -1.46 8.95 1.92
N ASP A 50 -1.36 9.92 2.82
CA ASP A 50 -2.48 10.73 3.27
C ASP A 50 -2.06 12.20 3.15
N LEU A 51 -2.77 12.96 2.31
CA LEU A 51 -2.44 14.36 2.02
C LEU A 51 -2.47 15.26 3.26
N MET A 52 -3.21 14.86 4.30
CA MET A 52 -3.32 15.56 5.56
C MET A 52 -2.33 15.04 6.62
N SER A 53 -1.57 13.98 6.31
CA SER A 53 -0.60 13.43 7.24
C SER A 53 0.58 14.38 7.46
N PRO A 54 0.97 14.63 8.71
CA PRO A 54 2.17 15.41 9.03
C PRO A 54 3.47 14.61 8.85
N LEU A 55 3.39 13.32 8.50
CA LEU A 55 4.57 12.47 8.34
C LEU A 55 5.41 12.87 7.11
N PRO A 56 6.73 12.60 7.12
CA PRO A 56 7.57 12.79 5.95
C PRO A 56 6.97 12.11 4.71
N ALA A 57 7.05 12.78 3.55
CA ALA A 57 6.42 12.33 2.31
C ALA A 57 4.90 12.09 2.39
N ARG A 58 4.21 12.64 3.40
CA ARG A 58 2.76 12.49 3.59
C ARG A 58 2.33 11.03 3.66
N LEU A 59 3.12 10.19 4.34
CA LEU A 59 2.79 8.77 4.47
C LEU A 59 1.53 8.59 5.32
N ALA A 60 0.70 7.61 4.94
CA ALA A 60 -0.51 7.25 5.65
C ALA A 60 -0.22 6.74 7.08
N MET A 61 0.96 6.17 7.29
CA MET A 61 1.47 5.78 8.61
C MET A 61 3.01 5.82 8.63
N SER A 62 3.61 5.71 9.82
CA SER A 62 5.07 5.65 9.94
C SER A 62 5.61 4.43 9.18
N ASN A 63 6.67 4.64 8.37
CA ASN A 63 7.38 3.55 7.70
C ASN A 63 8.65 3.12 8.47
N HIS A 64 8.71 3.39 9.78
CA HIS A 64 9.80 2.89 10.62
C HIS A 64 9.84 1.36 10.57
N GLY A 65 11.02 0.78 10.34
CA GLY A 65 11.18 -0.67 10.22
C GLY A 65 10.37 -1.30 9.09
N SER A 66 10.10 -0.57 8.00
CA SER A 66 9.28 -1.04 6.88
C SER A 66 7.82 -1.36 7.26
N ALA A 67 7.31 -0.73 8.32
CA ALA A 67 5.95 -0.97 8.82
C ALA A 67 4.86 -0.76 7.76
N LEU A 68 5.06 0.13 6.78
CA LEU A 68 4.09 0.32 5.69
C LEU A 68 4.04 -0.91 4.76
N CYS A 69 5.20 -1.53 4.47
CA CYS A 69 5.25 -2.76 3.69
C CYS A 69 4.57 -3.92 4.44
N PHE A 70 4.86 -4.03 5.74
CA PHE A 70 4.31 -5.09 6.60
C PHE A 70 2.86 -4.84 7.03
N ALA A 71 2.30 -3.67 6.73
CA ALA A 71 0.87 -3.46 6.81
C ALA A 71 0.13 -4.40 5.85
N CYS A 72 0.73 -4.71 4.70
CA CYS A 72 0.17 -5.56 3.66
C CYS A 72 0.79 -6.97 3.64
N HIS A 73 2.10 -7.09 3.81
CA HIS A 73 2.83 -8.36 3.68
C HIS A 73 3.09 -9.02 5.03
N GLU A 74 2.83 -10.32 5.10
CA GLU A 74 3.28 -11.21 6.16
C GLU A 74 4.71 -11.69 5.88
N MET A 75 5.48 -11.90 6.96
CA MET A 75 6.87 -12.41 6.90
C MET A 75 6.87 -13.94 6.76
#